data_AF-R7CU40-F1
#
_entry.id   AF-R7CU40-F1
#
_cell.length_a   1.000
_cell.length_b   1.000
_cell.length_c   1.000
_cell.angle_alpha   90.00
_cell.angle_beta   90.00
_cell.angle_gamma   90.00
#
_symmetry.space_group_name_H-M   'P 1'
#
loop_
_entity.id
_entity.type
_entity.pdbx_description
1 polymer ?
#
loop_
_entity_poly.entity_id
_entity_poly.type
_entity_poly.pdbx_seq_one_letter_code
_entity_poly.pdbx_strand_id
1 'polypeptide(L)' 'MRELVPTCDPEGVYSVKRTCAELGVSYKTLRKYKASGLIKPLNPDNASRPKYSGQSIIDCWKLLTTL' A
#
# COMPACT_ATOMS: atom_id res chain seq x y z
N MET A 1 -10.27 2.72 -12.23
CA MET A 1 -9.12 2.97 -11.33
C MET A 1 -8.77 4.44 -11.47
N ARG A 2 -8.45 5.17 -10.38
CA ARG A 2 -7.92 6.52 -10.55
C ARG A 2 -6.51 6.36 -11.13
N GLU A 3 -6.29 6.93 -12.31
CA GLU A 3 -5.03 6.94 -13.06
C GLU A 3 -3.96 7.86 -12.42
N LEU A 4 -4.13 8.21 -11.14
CA LEU A 4 -3.23 9.09 -10.42
C LEU A 4 -2.10 8.25 -9.84
N VAL A 5 -0.89 8.50 -10.33
CA VAL A 5 0.35 8.00 -9.74
C VAL A 5 0.35 8.39 -8.26
N PRO A 6 0.60 7.45 -7.33
CA PRO A 6 0.66 7.78 -5.91
C PRO A 6 1.78 8.81 -5.68
N THR A 7 1.41 9.99 -5.19
CA THR A 7 2.32 11.09 -4.81
C THR A 7 3.05 10.84 -3.49
N CYS A 8 3.23 9.56 -3.15
CA CYS A 8 3.89 9.15 -1.92
C CYS A 8 5.40 9.44 -2.01
N ASP A 9 5.98 9.93 -0.93
CA ASP A 9 7.42 9.97 -0.75
C ASP A 9 7.93 8.53 -0.54
N PRO A 10 8.92 8.05 -1.30
CA PRO A 10 9.37 6.66 -1.23
C PRO A 10 9.91 6.25 0.15
N GLU A 11 10.51 7.18 0.89
CA GLU A 11 11.03 6.98 2.25
C GLU A 11 9.97 7.29 3.33
N GLY A 12 8.88 7.94 2.94
CA GLY A 12 7.74 8.24 3.79
C GLY A 12 7.08 6.99 4.39
N VAL A 13 6.64 7.09 5.64
CA VAL A 13 5.95 6.02 6.35
C VAL A 13 4.48 6.34 6.50
N TYR A 14 3.63 5.47 5.97
CA TYR A 14 2.20 5.68 5.83
C TYR A 14 1.39 4.68 6.66
N SER A 15 0.27 5.16 7.19
CA SER A 15 -0.73 4.32 7.84
C SER A 15 -1.63 3.65 6.80
N VAL A 16 -2.27 2.55 7.19
CA VAL A 16 -3.33 1.85 6.43
C VAL A 16 -4.30 2.81 5.76
N LYS A 17 -4.81 3.81 6.49
CA LYS A 17 -5.79 4.77 5.97
C LYS A 17 -5.25 5.55 4.78
N ARG A 18 -3.99 6.00 4.87
CA ARG A 18 -3.35 6.75 3.80
C ARG A 18 -2.99 5.83 2.64
N THR A 19 -2.44 4.65 2.90
CA THR A 19 -2.18 3.63 1.88
C THR A 19 -3.43 3.28 1.07
N CYS A 20 -4.58 3.10 1.71
CA CYS A 20 -5.85 2.87 1.02
C CYS A 20 -6.25 4.05 0.12
N ALA A 21 -6.05 5.29 0.58
CA ALA A 21 -6.38 6.49 -0.21
C ALA A 21 -5.48 6.63 -1.43
N GLU A 22 -4.18 6.39 -1.28
CA GLU A 22 -3.17 6.48 -2.34
C GLU A 22 -3.36 5.39 -3.41
N LEU A 23 -3.65 4.15 -2.98
CA LEU A 23 -3.98 3.05 -3.90
C LEU A 23 -5.41 3.15 -4.46
N GLY A 24 -6.26 4.02 -3.90
CA GLY A 24 -7.67 4.11 -4.27
C GLY A 24 -8.47 2.83 -3.99
N VAL A 25 -8.09 2.05 -2.97
CA VAL A 25 -8.71 0.75 -2.65
C VAL A 25 -9.30 0.72 -1.25
N SER A 26 -10.30 -0.14 -1.06
CA SER A 26 -10.85 -0.41 0.27
C SER A 26 -9.86 -1.12 1.19
N TYR A 27 -10.07 -1.00 2.51
CA TYR A 27 -9.27 -1.75 3.49
C TYR A 27 -9.34 -3.26 3.27
N LYS A 28 -10.50 -3.79 2.87
CA LYS A 28 -10.68 -5.22 2.55
C LYS A 28 -9.77 -5.65 1.42
N THR A 29 -9.63 -4.82 0.39
CA THR A 29 -8.73 -5.06 -0.75
C THR A 29 -7.26 -4.97 -0.32
N LEU A 30 -6.90 -3.97 0.48
CA LEU A 30 -5.54 -3.85 1.01
C LEU A 30 -5.12 -5.07 1.86
N ARG A 31 -6.03 -5.64 2.66
CA ARG A 31 -5.77 -6.90 3.39
C ARG A 31 -5.50 -8.06 2.46
N LYS A 32 -6.21 -8.16 1.32
CA LYS A 32 -5.93 -9.18 0.30
C LYS A 32 -4.55 -8.98 -0.30
N TYR A 33 -4.19 -7.74 -0.67
CA TYR A 33 -2.85 -7.44 -1.20
C TYR A 33 -1.74 -7.82 -0.22
N LYS A 34 -1.92 -7.52 1.07
CA LYS A 34 -1.00 -7.96 2.11
C LYS A 34 -0.90 -9.50 2.17
N ALA A 35 -2.04 -10.20 2.16
CA ALA A 35 -2.07 -11.66 2.22
C ALA A 35 -1.44 -12.32 0.98
N SER A 36 -1.63 -11.72 -0.20
CA SER A 36 -1.02 -12.14 -1.46
C SER A 36 0.46 -11.74 -1.60
N GLY A 37 1.02 -10.98 -0.64
CA GLY A 37 2.41 -10.52 -0.69
C GLY A 37 2.67 -9.35 -1.63
N LEU A 38 1.63 -8.73 -2.20
CA LEU A 38 1.72 -7.57 -3.11
C LEU A 38 2.19 -6.30 -2.40
N ILE A 39 1.98 -6.21 -1.08
CA ILE A 39 2.47 -5.10 -0.27
C ILE A 39 2.93 -5.61 1.09
N LYS A 40 4.15 -5.22 1.48
CA LYS A 40 4.78 -5.64 2.74
C LYS A 40 4.76 -4.50 3.76
N PRO A 41 4.29 -4.74 4.99
CA PRO A 41 4.41 -3.75 6.05
C PRO A 41 5.87 -3.65 6.52
N LEU A 42 6.30 -2.45 6.90
CA LEU A 42 7.61 -2.19 7.51
C LEU A 42 7.75 -2.80 8.91
N ASN A 43 6.62 -3.01 9.59
CA ASN A 43 6.54 -3.57 10.93
C ASN A 43 5.78 -4.90 10.90
N PRO A 44 6.42 -6.00 10.45
CA PRO A 44 5.77 -7.30 10.35
C PRO A 44 5.26 -7.81 11.72
N ASP A 45 5.94 -7.47 12.81
CA ASP A 45 5.58 -7.88 14.18
C ASP A 45 4.31 -7.21 14.71
N ASN A 46 3.91 -6.05 14.17
CA ASN A 46 2.72 -5.34 14.60
C ASN A 46 1.59 -5.49 13.57
N ALA A 47 0.90 -6.62 13.67
CA ALA A 47 -0.23 -6.93 12.80
C ALA A 47 -1.46 -6.01 13.01
N SER A 48 -1.61 -5.43 14.20
CA SER A 48 -2.74 -4.54 14.55
C SER A 48 -2.62 -3.17 13.90
N ARG A 49 -1.40 -2.63 13.81
CA ARG A 49 -1.15 -1.30 13.24
C ARG A 49 -0.02 -1.34 12.21
N PRO A 50 -0.24 -1.97 11.04
CA PRO A 50 0.78 -2.04 10.00
C PRO A 50 1.06 -0.65 9.42
N LYS A 51 2.32 -0.40 9.15
CA LYS A 51 2.87 0.77 8.48
C LYS A 51 3.50 0.34 7.17
N TYR A 52 3.37 1.17 6.15
CA TYR A 52 3.89 0.90 4.81
C TYR A 52 4.84 2.00 4.40
N SER A 53 5.94 1.67 3.74
CA SER A 53 6.76 2.69 3.06
C SER A 53 6.04 3.19 1.82
N GLY A 54 6.28 4.44 1.43
CA GLY A 54 5.82 4.94 0.14
C GLY A 54 6.33 4.09 -1.02
N GLN A 55 7.56 3.58 -0.93
CA GLN A 55 8.08 2.65 -1.93
C GLN A 55 7.21 1.39 -2.09
N SER A 56 6.78 0.76 -1.00
CA SER A 56 5.88 -0.40 -1.08
C SER A 56 4.50 -0.05 -1.65
N ILE A 57 4.01 1.18 -1.44
CA ILE A 57 2.75 1.66 -2.03
C ILE A 57 2.90 1.87 -3.52
N ILE A 58 3.99 2.52 -3.96
CA ILE A 58 4.30 2.78 -5.37
C ILE A 58 4.50 1.45 -6.11
N ASP A 59 5.24 0.51 -5.52
CA ASP A 59 5.49 -0.80 -6.12
C ASP A 59 4.19 -1.59 -6.28
N CYS A 60 3.37 -1.62 -5.22
CA CYS A 60 2.04 -2.23 -5.27
C CYS A 60 1.15 -1.59 -6.35
N TRP A 61 1.15 -0.25 -6.46
CA TRP A 61 0.40 0.45 -7.51
C TRP A 61 0.89 0.08 -8.91
N LYS A 62 2.21 0.06 -9.14
CA LYS A 62 2.79 -0.34 -10.44
C LYS A 62 2.39 -1.76 -10.84
N LEU A 63 2.41 -2.69 -9.89
CA LEU A 63 1.96 -4.07 -10.13
C LEU A 63 0.48 -4.14 -10.50
N LEU A 64 -0.36 -3.31 -9.87
CA LEU A 64 -1.80 -3.23 -10.15
C LEU A 64 -2.12 -2.57 -11.50
N THR A 65 -1.28 -1.65 -11.99
CA THR A 65 -1.45 -0.99 -13.29
C THR A 65 -0.82 -1.74 -14.45
N THR A 66 0.10 -2.68 -14.16
CA THR A 66 0.77 -3.50 -15.19
C THR A 66 -0.01 -4.79 -15.51
N LEU A 67 -1.01 -5.13 -14.69
CA LEU A 67 -1.97 -6.23 -14.90
C LEU A 67 -3.16 -5.75 -15.73
#